data_AF-A0A9W8JDE3-F1
#
_entry.id   AF-A0A9W8JDE3-F1
#
_cell.length_a   1.000
_cell.length_b   1.000
_cell.length_c   1.000
_cell.angle_alpha   90.00
_cell.angle_beta   90.00
_cell.angle_gamma   90.00
#
_symmetry.space_group_name_H-M   'P 1'
#
loop_
_entity.id
_entity.type
_entity.pdbx_description
1 polymer ?
#
loop_
_entity_poly.entity_id
_entity_poly.type
_entity_poly.pdbx_seq_one_letter_code
_entity_poly.pdbx_strand_id
1 'polypeptide(L)'
;MDYLSRLEGKAASAPPIQNDEDMPDYIDNFYDDLEEHASALRRLSSIKPSDARWLAQLVKQNLDSEHERIPAEIEKELLVSTLNVFEGAKFTREHIQETCPPRNARSHQVLVVKDARTDRRPANRVAHLSVWEVDKIDLSEGSRSASFTVGQRFLVSNLSPNNPSAWMKNEPGAQIFVSTRKDTRWLKRN
;
A
#
# COMPACT_ATOMS: atom_id res chain seq x y z
N MET A 1 9.32 -21.28 -25.02
CA MET A 1 10.39 -21.83 -25.88
C MET A 1 11.23 -20.64 -26.29
N ASP A 2 12.48 -20.58 -25.89
CA ASP A 2 13.33 -19.43 -26.18
C ASP A 2 14.08 -19.62 -27.51
N TYR A 3 13.68 -18.88 -28.54
CA TYR A 3 14.32 -18.93 -29.85
C TYR A 3 15.71 -18.28 -29.85
N LEU A 4 15.92 -17.27 -28.98
CA LEU A 4 17.18 -16.56 -28.87
C LEU A 4 18.30 -17.51 -28.42
N SER A 5 18.09 -18.26 -27.34
CA SER A 5 19.04 -19.30 -26.89
C SER A 5 19.43 -20.31 -27.97
N ARG A 6 18.49 -20.65 -28.88
CA ARG A 6 18.78 -21.59 -29.99
C ARG A 6 19.60 -20.95 -31.10
N LEU A 7 19.35 -19.68 -31.40
CA LEU A 7 20.12 -18.91 -32.37
C LEU A 7 21.55 -18.67 -31.85
N GLU A 8 21.70 -18.30 -30.58
CA GLU A 8 23.01 -18.12 -29.94
C GLU A 8 23.81 -19.43 -29.91
N GLY A 9 23.16 -20.56 -29.61
CA GLY A 9 23.79 -21.88 -29.65
C GLY A 9 24.31 -22.25 -31.05
N LYS A 10 23.60 -21.87 -32.12
CA LYS A 10 24.06 -22.06 -33.50
C LYS A 10 25.13 -21.05 -33.91
N ALA A 11 24.99 -19.81 -33.47
CA ALA A 11 25.91 -18.71 -33.75
C ALA A 11 27.28 -18.89 -33.05
N ALA A 12 27.35 -19.70 -32.00
CA ALA A 12 28.60 -20.02 -31.30
C ALA A 12 29.68 -20.63 -32.22
N SER A 13 29.27 -21.27 -33.32
CA SER A 13 30.18 -21.83 -34.32
C SER A 13 30.65 -20.82 -35.38
N ALA A 14 30.10 -19.60 -35.40
CA ALA A 14 30.42 -18.58 -36.39
C ALA A 14 31.53 -17.63 -35.89
N PRO A 15 32.37 -17.10 -36.80
CA PRO A 15 33.36 -16.09 -36.44
C PRO A 15 32.69 -14.83 -35.86
N PRO A 16 33.42 -14.03 -35.06
CA PRO A 16 32.93 -12.76 -34.57
C PRO A 16 32.64 -11.80 -35.73
N ILE A 17 31.52 -11.09 -35.63
CA ILE A 17 31.19 -9.97 -36.52
C ILE A 17 32.29 -8.92 -36.34
N GLN A 18 32.83 -8.44 -37.46
CA GLN A 18 33.79 -7.33 -37.43
C GLN A 18 33.03 -6.01 -37.32
N ASN A 19 33.61 -5.01 -36.65
CA ASN A 19 32.91 -3.77 -36.33
C ASN A 19 32.42 -2.96 -37.55
N ASP A 20 32.95 -3.26 -38.74
CA ASP A 20 32.62 -2.56 -40.00
C ASP A 20 31.75 -3.42 -40.95
N GLU A 21 31.30 -4.61 -40.53
CA GLU A 21 30.36 -5.42 -41.32
C GLU A 21 28.92 -4.96 -41.07
N ASP A 22 28.22 -4.58 -42.14
CA ASP A 22 26.79 -4.29 -42.08
C ASP A 22 25.96 -5.58 -42.07
N MET A 23 24.84 -5.56 -41.35
CA MET A 23 23.90 -6.66 -41.35
C MET A 23 23.29 -6.83 -42.76
N PRO A 24 23.27 -8.05 -43.32
CA PRO A 24 22.65 -8.26 -44.63
C PRO A 24 21.14 -8.06 -44.62
N ASP A 25 20.59 -7.36 -45.61
CA ASP A 25 19.16 -7.02 -45.73
C ASP A 25 18.21 -8.23 -45.70
N TYR A 26 18.68 -9.41 -46.11
CA TYR A 26 17.84 -10.61 -46.10
C TYR A 26 17.59 -11.19 -44.70
N ILE A 27 18.34 -10.74 -43.68
CA ILE A 27 18.16 -11.17 -42.29
C ILE A 27 16.82 -10.70 -41.74
N ASP A 28 16.30 -9.56 -42.20
CA ASP A 28 14.98 -9.05 -41.81
C ASP A 28 13.86 -10.03 -42.21
N ASN A 29 13.95 -10.62 -43.41
CA ASN A 29 13.00 -11.66 -43.82
C ASN A 29 13.08 -12.91 -42.91
N PHE A 30 14.25 -13.22 -42.35
CA PHE A 30 14.39 -14.31 -41.38
C PHE A 30 13.82 -13.95 -40.02
N TYR A 31 13.78 -12.67 -39.66
CA TYR A 31 13.14 -12.17 -38.47
C TYR A 31 11.61 -12.29 -38.57
N ASP A 32 11.04 -11.92 -39.72
CA ASP A 32 9.60 -12.08 -39.99
C ASP A 32 9.17 -13.56 -39.89
N ASP A 33 10.01 -14.49 -40.37
CA ASP A 33 9.75 -15.93 -40.25
C ASP A 33 9.66 -16.42 -38.79
N LEU A 34 10.17 -15.65 -37.81
CA LEU A 34 10.10 -16.00 -36.38
C LEU A 34 8.74 -15.69 -35.76
N GLU A 35 7.86 -14.93 -36.43
CA GLU A 35 6.53 -14.59 -35.91
C GLU A 35 5.62 -15.82 -35.78
N GLU A 36 5.68 -16.73 -36.76
CA GLU A 36 4.87 -17.95 -36.77
C GLU A 36 5.69 -19.17 -36.32
N HIS A 37 5.17 -19.92 -35.33
CA HIS A 37 5.88 -21.05 -34.73
C HIS A 37 6.37 -22.11 -35.74
N ALA A 38 5.55 -22.44 -36.75
CA ALA A 38 5.90 -23.45 -37.75
C ALA A 38 7.05 -22.98 -38.67
N SER A 39 7.01 -21.72 -39.11
CA SER A 39 8.02 -21.07 -39.93
C SER A 39 9.33 -20.88 -39.16
N ALA A 40 9.24 -20.48 -37.90
CA ALA A 40 10.36 -20.29 -36.99
C ALA A 40 11.15 -21.60 -36.81
N LEU A 41 10.48 -22.73 -36.55
CA LEU A 41 11.16 -24.01 -36.39
C LEU A 41 11.86 -24.46 -37.68
N ARG A 42 11.22 -24.25 -38.84
CA ARG A 42 11.81 -24.56 -40.14
C ARG A 42 13.06 -23.71 -40.38
N ARG A 43 12.99 -22.40 -40.12
CA ARG A 43 14.11 -21.46 -40.27
C ARG A 43 15.25 -21.78 -39.30
N LEU A 44 14.93 -22.00 -38.03
CA LEU A 44 15.90 -22.38 -36.99
C LEU A 44 16.60 -23.69 -37.31
N SER A 45 15.96 -24.62 -38.03
CA SER A 45 16.61 -25.87 -38.44
C SER A 45 17.63 -25.66 -39.57
N SER A 46 17.33 -24.79 -40.55
CA SER A 46 18.08 -24.62 -41.79
C SER A 46 19.03 -23.43 -41.84
N ILE A 47 18.94 -22.50 -40.88
CA ILE A 47 19.77 -21.30 -40.83
C ILE A 47 21.26 -21.63 -40.64
N LYS A 48 22.11 -20.90 -41.36
CA LYS A 48 23.57 -20.99 -41.27
C LYS A 48 24.06 -20.35 -39.97
N PRO A 49 25.21 -20.80 -39.42
CA PRO A 49 25.77 -20.21 -38.21
C PRO A 49 26.04 -18.70 -38.29
N SER A 50 26.52 -18.19 -39.43
CA SER A 50 26.77 -16.76 -39.67
C SER A 50 25.48 -15.93 -39.59
N ASP A 51 24.44 -16.41 -40.25
CA ASP A 51 23.17 -15.70 -40.39
C ASP A 51 22.38 -15.78 -39.08
N ALA A 52 22.51 -16.90 -38.35
CA ALA A 52 21.96 -17.06 -37.00
C ALA A 52 22.54 -16.05 -36.00
N ARG A 53 23.79 -15.62 -36.20
CA ARG A 53 24.43 -14.61 -35.36
C ARG A 53 23.82 -13.22 -35.58
N TRP A 54 23.66 -12.83 -36.83
CA TRP A 54 22.98 -11.58 -37.20
C TRP A 54 21.54 -11.55 -36.69
N LEU A 55 20.81 -12.66 -36.89
CA LEU A 55 19.45 -12.79 -36.42
C LEU A 55 19.34 -12.76 -34.88
N ALA A 56 20.27 -13.40 -34.16
CA ALA A 56 20.31 -13.34 -32.69
C ALA A 56 20.55 -11.90 -32.19
N GLN A 57 21.45 -11.17 -32.83
CA GLN A 57 21.75 -9.78 -32.48
C GLN A 57 20.53 -8.87 -32.73
N LEU A 58 19.86 -9.03 -33.87
CA LEU A 58 18.63 -8.29 -34.19
C LEU A 58 17.50 -8.59 -33.19
N VAL A 59 17.26 -9.86 -32.87
CA VAL A 59 16.27 -10.28 -31.87
C VAL A 59 16.58 -9.68 -30.51
N LYS A 60 17.85 -9.71 -30.08
CA LYS A 60 18.27 -9.14 -28.80
C LYS A 60 18.07 -7.63 -28.77
N GLN A 61 18.47 -6.91 -29.81
CA GLN A 61 18.30 -5.47 -29.92
C GLN A 61 16.82 -5.06 -29.88
N ASN A 62 15.95 -5.82 -30.55
CA ASN A 62 14.50 -5.59 -30.51
C ASN A 62 13.91 -5.90 -29.13
N LEU A 63 14.34 -6.96 -28.47
CA LEU A 63 13.91 -7.28 -27.09
C LEU A 63 14.36 -6.21 -26.10
N ASP A 64 15.59 -5.71 -26.20
CA ASP A 64 16.11 -4.64 -25.37
C ASP A 64 15.31 -3.35 -25.60
N SER A 65 15.03 -3.01 -26.87
CA SER A 65 14.22 -1.83 -27.24
C SER A 65 12.77 -1.92 -26.73
N GLU A 66 12.13 -3.09 -26.86
CA GLU A 66 10.77 -3.31 -26.33
C GLU A 66 10.76 -3.32 -24.81
N HIS A 67 11.79 -3.88 -24.17
CA HIS A 67 11.92 -3.89 -22.71
C HIS A 67 12.13 -2.49 -22.12
N GLU A 68 12.68 -1.54 -22.87
CA GLU A 68 12.72 -0.13 -22.49
C GLU A 68 11.38 0.59 -22.76
N ARG A 69 10.67 0.23 -23.84
CA ARG A 69 9.39 0.84 -24.22
C ARG A 69 8.24 0.45 -23.30
N ILE A 70 8.10 -0.84 -22.99
CA ILE A 70 7.01 -1.40 -22.18
C ILE A 70 6.88 -0.73 -20.80
N PRO A 71 7.94 -0.58 -19.98
CA PRO A 71 7.81 0.06 -18.67
C PRO A 71 7.44 1.55 -18.80
N ALA A 72 7.94 2.25 -19.81
CA ALA A 72 7.58 3.65 -20.06
C ALA A 72 6.12 3.80 -20.50
N GLU A 73 5.60 2.87 -21.29
CA GLU A 73 4.19 2.84 -21.70
C GLU A 73 3.27 2.47 -20.54
N ILE A 74 3.65 1.47 -19.72
CA ILE A 74 2.96 1.13 -18.47
C ILE A 74 2.95 2.33 -17.51
N GLU A 75 4.08 3.01 -17.32
CA GLU A 75 4.17 4.19 -16.46
C GLU A 75 3.28 5.32 -16.98
N LYS A 76 3.27 5.55 -18.30
CA LYS A 76 2.41 6.53 -18.96
C LYS A 76 0.92 6.18 -18.81
N GLU A 77 0.53 4.92 -18.99
CA GLU A 77 -0.86 4.48 -18.80
C GLU A 77 -1.28 4.56 -17.33
N LEU A 78 -0.40 4.19 -16.40
CA LEU A 78 -0.64 4.39 -14.97
C LEU A 78 -0.76 5.87 -14.62
N LEU A 79 0.08 6.74 -15.18
CA LEU A 79 0.02 8.18 -14.99
C LEU A 79 -1.26 8.78 -15.59
N VAL A 80 -1.68 8.34 -16.77
CA VAL A 80 -2.94 8.75 -17.40
C VAL A 80 -4.15 8.23 -16.61
N SER A 81 -4.12 6.98 -16.14
CA SER A 81 -5.19 6.41 -15.32
C SER A 81 -5.30 7.11 -13.97
N THR A 82 -4.18 7.45 -13.34
CA THR A 82 -4.14 8.20 -12.08
C THR A 82 -4.58 9.65 -12.28
N LEU A 83 -4.16 10.33 -13.34
CA LEU A 83 -4.67 11.67 -13.69
C LEU A 83 -6.18 11.65 -13.98
N ASN A 84 -6.68 10.65 -14.69
CA ASN A 84 -8.12 10.51 -14.98
C ASN A 84 -8.95 10.13 -13.73
N VAL A 85 -8.35 9.46 -12.74
CA VAL A 85 -8.98 9.26 -11.41
C VAL A 85 -8.95 10.56 -10.59
N PHE A 86 -7.90 11.38 -10.71
CA PHE A 86 -7.76 12.62 -9.95
C PHE A 86 -8.52 13.83 -10.53
N GLU A 87 -8.75 13.91 -11.85
CA GLU A 87 -9.59 14.96 -12.44
C GLU A 87 -11.09 14.64 -12.40
N GLY A 88 -11.48 13.35 -12.34
CA GLY A 88 -12.87 12.92 -12.24
C GLY A 88 -13.43 12.80 -10.82
N ALA A 89 -12.58 12.67 -9.81
CA ALA A 89 -12.98 12.59 -8.41
C ALA A 89 -12.36 13.75 -7.62
N LYS A 90 -12.90 14.95 -7.81
CA LYS A 90 -12.89 15.97 -6.75
C LYS A 90 -13.67 15.39 -5.57
N PHE A 91 -12.99 14.64 -4.71
CA PHE A 91 -13.46 14.18 -3.41
C PHE A 91 -13.51 15.37 -2.44
N THR A 92 -14.14 16.46 -2.87
CA THR A 92 -14.49 17.56 -1.99
C THR A 92 -15.55 17.06 -1.02
N ARG A 93 -15.53 17.57 0.21
CA ARG A 93 -16.50 17.22 1.26
C ARG A 93 -17.95 17.30 0.77
N GLU A 94 -18.21 18.23 -0.14
CA GLU A 94 -19.51 18.46 -0.79
C GLU A 94 -19.94 17.29 -1.68
N HIS A 95 -19.05 16.80 -2.57
CA HIS A 95 -19.36 15.68 -3.46
C HIS A 95 -19.61 14.35 -2.70
N ILE A 96 -18.89 14.15 -1.59
CA ILE A 96 -19.10 13.01 -0.70
C ILE A 96 -20.47 13.10 0.00
N GLN A 97 -20.88 14.30 0.41
CA GLN A 97 -22.20 14.53 1.03
C GLN A 97 -23.35 14.32 0.04
N GLU A 98 -23.15 14.62 -1.23
CA GLU A 98 -24.14 14.38 -2.29
C GLU A 98 -24.25 12.89 -2.66
N THR A 99 -23.12 12.20 -2.74
CA THR A 99 -23.06 10.80 -3.21
C THR A 99 -23.36 9.79 -2.10
N CYS A 100 -23.06 10.12 -0.85
CA CYS A 100 -23.25 9.22 0.29
C CYS A 100 -24.27 9.79 1.29
N PRO A 101 -25.32 9.03 1.66
CA PRO A 101 -26.25 9.49 2.69
C PRO A 101 -25.49 9.76 3.99
N PRO A 102 -25.81 10.86 4.71
CA PRO A 102 -25.07 11.26 5.90
C PRO A 102 -25.14 10.16 6.96
N ARG A 103 -23.98 9.58 7.27
CA ARG A 103 -23.85 8.57 8.33
C ARG A 103 -23.75 9.27 9.69
N ASN A 104 -24.46 8.75 10.69
CA ASN A 104 -24.34 9.17 12.09
C ASN A 104 -23.06 8.57 12.71
N ALA A 105 -21.89 8.97 12.19
CA ALA A 105 -20.60 8.56 12.71
C ALA A 105 -20.23 9.43 13.92
N ARG A 106 -19.70 8.80 14.98
CA ARG A 106 -19.19 9.47 16.18
C ARG A 106 -17.75 9.07 16.40
N SER A 107 -16.89 10.02 16.74
CA SER A 107 -15.53 9.70 17.20
C SER A 107 -15.60 9.01 18.56
N HIS A 108 -14.79 7.97 18.70
CA HIS A 108 -14.72 7.16 19.91
C HIS A 108 -13.28 6.69 20.13
N GLN A 109 -12.80 6.78 21.37
CA GLN A 109 -11.49 6.30 21.77
C GLN A 109 -11.61 5.52 23.08
N VAL A 110 -10.85 4.44 23.20
CA VAL A 110 -10.75 3.67 24.45
C VAL A 110 -9.41 3.96 25.10
N LEU A 111 -9.44 4.46 26.33
CA LEU A 111 -8.24 4.74 27.13
C LEU A 111 -8.07 3.65 28.19
N VAL A 112 -6.85 3.11 28.30
CA VAL A 112 -6.49 2.21 29.40
C VAL A 112 -5.89 3.05 30.51
N VAL A 113 -6.61 3.16 31.64
CA VAL A 113 -6.23 4.02 32.76
C VAL A 113 -6.08 3.21 34.04
N LYS A 114 -5.26 3.73 34.95
CA LYS A 114 -5.03 3.18 36.29
C LYS A 114 -5.25 4.28 37.32
N ASP A 115 -5.67 3.91 38.52
CA ASP A 115 -5.82 4.87 39.60
C ASP A 115 -4.47 5.52 39.94
N ALA A 116 -4.43 6.85 39.90
CA ALA A 116 -3.23 7.63 40.20
C ALA A 116 -2.94 7.75 41.70
N ARG A 117 -3.93 7.48 42.56
CA ARG A 117 -3.81 7.50 44.02
C ARG A 117 -4.23 6.16 44.61
N THR A 118 -3.34 5.53 45.38
CA THR A 118 -3.54 4.20 45.97
C THR A 118 -3.55 4.19 47.49
N ASP A 119 -3.51 5.37 48.12
CA ASP A 119 -3.27 5.52 49.57
C ASP A 119 -4.28 4.77 50.45
N ARG A 120 -5.52 4.61 49.98
CA ARG A 120 -6.60 3.92 50.73
C ARG A 120 -6.92 2.51 50.24
N ARG A 121 -6.58 2.19 48.98
CA ARG A 121 -6.91 0.91 48.33
C ARG A 121 -5.84 0.59 47.29
N PRO A 122 -5.42 -0.68 47.17
CA PRO A 122 -4.46 -1.05 46.16
C PRO A 122 -5.05 -0.82 44.75
N ALA A 123 -4.26 -0.24 43.82
CA ALA A 123 -4.64 -0.10 42.40
C ALA A 123 -4.57 -1.45 41.68
N ASN A 124 -5.33 -2.41 42.17
CA ASN A 124 -5.44 -3.73 41.56
C ASN A 124 -6.21 -3.68 40.24
N ARG A 125 -6.95 -2.61 39.97
CA ARG A 125 -7.84 -2.50 38.82
C ARG A 125 -7.25 -1.66 37.70
N VAL A 126 -7.48 -2.10 36.48
CA VAL A 126 -7.23 -1.35 35.25
C VAL A 126 -8.57 -1.03 34.62
N ALA A 127 -8.82 0.25 34.32
CA ALA A 127 -10.08 0.67 33.74
C ALA A 127 -9.93 0.92 32.24
N HIS A 128 -10.84 0.36 31.46
CA HIS A 128 -11.04 0.67 30.05
C HIS A 128 -12.10 1.77 29.98
N LEU A 129 -11.66 2.98 29.70
CA LEU A 129 -12.50 4.17 29.63
C LEU A 129 -12.86 4.47 28.16
N SER A 130 -14.11 4.19 27.81
CA SER A 130 -14.71 4.56 26.52
C SER A 130 -15.07 6.04 26.50
N VAL A 131 -14.39 6.81 25.66
CA VAL A 131 -14.59 8.24 25.45
C VAL A 131 -15.30 8.44 24.12
N TRP A 132 -16.50 9.01 24.16
CA TRP A 132 -17.26 9.39 22.98
C TRP A 132 -17.10 10.89 22.67
N GLU A 133 -17.19 11.25 21.38
CA GLU A 133 -17.10 12.64 20.89
C GLU A 133 -15.77 13.31 21.28
N VAL A 134 -14.66 12.58 21.13
CA VAL A 134 -13.31 12.99 21.55
C VAL A 134 -12.92 14.36 20.98
N ASP A 135 -13.31 14.64 19.73
CA ASP A 135 -12.99 15.90 19.04
C ASP A 135 -13.65 17.13 19.68
N LYS A 136 -14.68 16.94 20.51
CA LYS A 136 -15.40 18.01 21.22
C LYS A 136 -14.94 18.20 22.66
N ILE A 137 -13.97 17.40 23.12
CA ILE A 137 -13.49 17.48 24.50
C ILE A 137 -12.36 18.53 24.57
N ASP A 138 -12.61 19.59 25.33
CA ASP A 138 -11.60 20.61 25.62
C ASP A 138 -10.82 20.20 26.89
N LEU A 139 -9.57 19.75 26.72
CA LEU A 139 -8.69 19.38 27.84
C LEU A 139 -7.84 20.53 28.37
N SER A 140 -7.72 21.63 27.62
CA SER A 140 -6.94 22.81 27.98
C SER A 140 -7.47 24.05 27.27
N GLU A 141 -7.42 25.20 27.96
CA GLU A 141 -7.75 26.52 27.42
C GLU A 141 -6.89 26.80 26.16
N GLY A 142 -7.45 26.58 24.97
CA GLY A 142 -6.81 26.86 23.68
C GLY A 142 -6.46 25.67 22.77
N SER A 143 -6.67 24.41 23.18
CA SER A 143 -6.46 23.26 22.28
C SER A 143 -7.79 22.73 21.74
N ARG A 144 -7.94 22.72 20.41
CA ARG A 144 -9.20 22.37 19.72
C ARG A 144 -9.53 20.88 19.67
N SER A 145 -8.71 20.01 20.25
CA SER A 145 -8.99 18.58 20.31
C SER A 145 -8.25 17.91 21.47
N ALA A 146 -8.98 17.10 22.24
CA ALA A 146 -8.40 16.28 23.30
C ALA A 146 -7.35 15.31 22.73
N SER A 147 -6.07 15.59 22.95
CA SER A 147 -5.00 14.62 22.73
C SER A 147 -4.62 13.97 24.07
N PHE A 148 -5.03 12.72 24.24
CA PHE A 148 -4.62 11.90 25.37
C PHE A 148 -3.25 11.28 25.08
N THR A 149 -2.25 11.56 25.91
CA THR A 149 -0.93 10.90 25.83
C THR A 149 -0.65 10.05 27.05
N VAL A 150 0.09 8.95 26.85
CA VAL A 150 0.51 8.07 27.94
C VAL A 150 1.35 8.86 28.94
N GLY A 151 1.07 8.70 30.23
CA GLY A 151 1.76 9.38 31.33
C GLY A 151 1.05 10.64 31.84
N GLN A 152 0.04 11.15 31.15
CA GLN A 152 -0.79 12.24 31.65
C GLN A 152 -1.69 11.79 32.81
N ARG A 153 -1.94 12.71 33.75
CA ARG A 153 -2.84 12.49 34.87
C ARG A 153 -4.07 13.39 34.74
N PHE A 154 -5.23 12.80 34.98
CA PHE A 154 -6.50 13.50 34.94
C PHE A 154 -7.34 13.14 36.16
N LEU A 155 -8.08 14.12 36.65
CA LEU A 155 -9.25 13.88 37.49
C LEU A 155 -10.47 13.89 36.57
N VAL A 156 -11.11 12.73 36.45
CA VAL A 156 -12.30 12.54 35.59
C VAL A 156 -13.50 12.30 36.48
N SER A 157 -14.58 13.08 36.29
CA SER A 157 -15.82 12.93 37.06
C SER A 157 -17.01 12.57 36.16
N ASN A 158 -18.09 12.08 36.77
CA ASN A 158 -19.34 11.70 36.09
C ASN A 158 -19.15 10.60 35.02
N LEU A 159 -18.38 9.56 35.37
CA LEU A 159 -18.26 8.34 34.56
C LEU A 159 -19.43 7.39 34.82
N SER A 160 -19.89 6.69 33.79
CA SER A 160 -20.83 5.56 33.92
C SER A 160 -20.09 4.23 33.94
N PRO A 161 -20.56 3.26 34.74
CA PRO A 161 -20.23 1.86 34.50
C PRO A 161 -20.68 1.45 33.10
N ASN A 162 -19.80 0.80 32.36
CA ASN A 162 -20.13 0.13 31.11
C ASN A 162 -20.07 -1.38 31.35
N ASN A 163 -21.09 -2.11 30.90
CA ASN A 163 -21.19 -3.57 31.04
C ASN A 163 -20.70 -4.13 32.40
N PRO A 164 -21.37 -3.79 33.53
CA PRO A 164 -20.90 -4.14 34.88
C PRO A 164 -20.80 -5.64 35.13
N SER A 165 -21.54 -6.48 34.40
CA SER A 165 -21.44 -7.94 34.50
C SER A 165 -20.11 -8.49 33.96
N ALA A 166 -19.40 -7.74 33.11
CA ALA A 166 -18.08 -8.11 32.59
C ALA A 166 -16.93 -7.66 33.51
N TRP A 167 -17.22 -7.01 34.63
CA TRP A 167 -16.18 -6.53 35.54
C TRP A 167 -15.56 -7.68 36.31
N MET A 168 -14.23 -7.71 36.34
CA MET A 168 -13.49 -8.70 37.12
C MET A 168 -13.62 -8.41 38.62
N LYS A 169 -13.43 -9.45 39.44
CA LYS A 169 -13.34 -9.33 40.91
C LYS A 169 -12.08 -8.55 41.29
N ASN A 170 -11.92 -8.24 42.58
CA ASN A 170 -10.85 -7.36 43.07
C ASN A 170 -9.44 -8.00 43.11
N GLU A 171 -9.01 -8.57 41.99
CA GLU A 171 -7.72 -9.25 41.82
C GLU A 171 -6.69 -8.32 41.14
N PRO A 172 -5.39 -8.51 41.32
CA PRO A 172 -4.37 -7.73 40.61
C PRO A 172 -4.52 -7.86 39.09
N GLY A 173 -4.64 -6.73 38.39
CA GLY A 173 -4.88 -6.68 36.95
C GLY A 173 -6.37 -6.79 36.56
N ALA A 174 -7.29 -6.79 37.53
CA ALA A 174 -8.71 -6.86 37.27
C ALA A 174 -9.18 -5.72 36.37
N GLN A 175 -9.94 -6.08 35.34
CA GLN A 175 -10.43 -5.11 34.36
C GLN A 175 -11.84 -4.65 34.71
N ILE A 176 -12.05 -3.34 34.60
CA ILE A 176 -13.36 -2.70 34.69
C ILE A 176 -13.59 -1.84 33.44
N PHE A 177 -14.85 -1.69 33.06
CA PHE A 177 -15.23 -0.95 31.87
C PHE A 177 -16.09 0.24 32.27
N VAL A 178 -15.69 1.44 31.87
CA VAL A 178 -16.39 2.69 32.18
C VAL A 178 -16.52 3.53 30.92
N SER A 179 -17.54 4.37 30.87
CA SER A 179 -17.81 5.25 29.73
C SER A 179 -18.00 6.69 30.16
N THR A 180 -17.63 7.62 29.30
CA THR A 180 -17.96 9.03 29.48
C THR A 180 -19.45 9.27 29.24
N ARG A 181 -19.95 10.33 29.89
CA ARG A 181 -21.27 10.91 29.72
C ARG A 181 -21.13 12.32 29.15
N LYS A 182 -22.25 12.91 28.75
CA LYS A 182 -22.29 14.30 28.26
C LYS A 182 -21.83 15.32 29.30
N ASP A 183 -21.99 15.00 30.59
CA ASP A 183 -21.61 15.83 31.72
C ASP A 183 -20.27 15.41 32.36
N THR A 184 -19.50 14.52 31.71
CA THR A 184 -18.15 14.16 32.16
C THR A 184 -17.25 15.39 32.13
N ARG A 185 -16.57 15.65 33.24
CA ARG A 185 -15.59 16.73 33.35
C ARG A 185 -14.20 16.15 33.46
N TRP A 186 -13.27 16.79 32.77
CA TRP A 186 -11.85 16.44 32.76
C TRP A 186 -11.06 17.59 33.36
N LEU A 187 -10.24 17.28 34.36
CA LEU A 187 -9.30 18.24 34.93
C LEU A 187 -7.90 17.64 34.85
N LYS A 188 -7.05 18.22 34.01
CA LYS A 188 -5.64 17.81 33.91
C LYS A 188 -4.93 18.10 35.23
N ARG A 189 -4.15 17.14 35.71
CA ARG A 189 -3.30 17.26 36.91
C ARG A 189 -1.84 17.14 36.48
N ASN A 190 -1.00 17.99 37.06
CA ASN A 190 0.45 17.92 36.91
C ASN A 190 1.02 16.80 37.81
#